data_AF-A0A2V8NPF2-F1
#
_entry.id   AF-A0A2V8NPF2-F1
#
_cell.length_a   1.000
_cell.length_b   1.000
_cell.length_c   1.000
_cell.angle_alpha   90.00
_cell.angle_beta   90.00
_cell.angle_gamma   90.00
#
_symmetry.space_group_name_H-M   'P 1'
#
loop_
_entity.id
_entity.type
_entity.pdbx_description
1 polymer ?
#
loop_
_entity_poly.entity_id
_entity_poly.type
_entity_poly.pdbx_seq_one_letter_code
_entity_poly.pdbx_strand_id
1 'polypeptide(L)'
;NVNANANANTSANANTNAAPPPPPQPPNTAQFVNSKANLDGKLAEYYSDFSFYYPKSWKLDPVAGVAGAKNFAKIDRQDSPDFPQERFVVSYYESKGTLDADMSNFPSLVETYGSNFAKGLPNYKKVSEGETKVGPYDAYEFRFEGEAKNTA
;
A
#
# COMPACT_ATOMS: atom_id res chain seq x y z
N ASN A 1 43.31 -15.56 47.43
CA ASN A 1 43.11 -16.65 46.46
C ASN A 1 41.88 -16.31 45.61
N VAL A 2 42.11 -16.05 44.31
CA VAL A 2 41.29 -16.37 43.11
C VAL A 2 39.75 -16.53 43.28
N ASN A 3 38.86 -16.09 42.40
CA ASN A 3 38.95 -15.68 40.99
C ASN A 3 37.63 -15.00 40.61
N ALA A 4 37.66 -14.18 39.56
CA ALA A 4 36.47 -13.72 38.84
C ALA A 4 35.73 -14.90 38.15
N ASN A 5 34.42 -14.79 37.94
CA ASN A 5 33.87 -14.88 36.58
C ASN A 5 32.42 -14.38 36.47
N ALA A 6 32.16 -13.67 35.39
CA ALA A 6 30.86 -13.13 35.02
C ALA A 6 29.85 -14.22 34.70
N ASN A 7 28.56 -13.92 34.88
CA ASN A 7 27.58 -14.39 33.90
C ASN A 7 26.56 -13.28 33.64
N ALA A 8 26.69 -12.70 32.47
CA ALA A 8 25.69 -11.83 31.88
C ALA A 8 24.39 -12.62 31.75
N ASN A 9 23.29 -12.09 32.28
CA ASN A 9 21.97 -12.48 31.80
C ASN A 9 21.38 -11.30 31.05
N THR A 10 21.91 -11.09 29.84
CA THR A 10 21.23 -10.39 28.76
C THR A 10 19.89 -11.06 28.55
N SER A 11 18.85 -10.54 29.20
CA SER A 11 17.47 -10.82 28.80
C SER A 11 17.27 -10.12 27.46
N ALA A 12 17.61 -10.84 26.40
CA ALA A 12 17.22 -10.52 25.05
C ALA A 12 15.70 -10.36 25.06
N ASN A 13 15.25 -9.10 24.98
CA ASN A 13 13.87 -8.76 24.79
C ASN A 13 13.52 -9.20 23.37
N ALA A 14 13.13 -10.47 23.22
CA ALA A 14 12.64 -11.02 21.97
C ALA A 14 11.33 -10.30 21.67
N ASN A 15 11.44 -9.23 20.89
CA ASN A 15 10.31 -8.48 20.37
C ASN A 15 9.62 -9.37 19.33
N THR A 16 8.80 -10.31 19.81
CA THR A 16 7.88 -11.07 18.96
C THR A 16 6.75 -10.14 18.55
N ASN A 17 7.03 -9.28 17.57
CA ASN A 17 6.04 -8.46 16.87
C ASN A 17 5.13 -9.40 16.08
N ALA A 18 4.19 -10.07 16.77
CA ALA A 18 3.09 -10.72 16.10
C ALA A 18 2.31 -9.63 15.34
N ALA A 19 2.03 -9.88 14.06
CA ALA A 19 1.20 -8.99 13.28
C ALA A 19 -0.15 -8.82 14.00
N PRO A 20 -0.67 -7.59 14.12
CA PRO A 20 -1.95 -7.37 14.77
C PRO A 20 -3.05 -8.15 14.05
N PRO A 21 -4.08 -8.60 14.80
CA PRO A 21 -5.17 -9.37 14.22
C PRO A 21 -5.85 -8.57 13.10
N PRO A 22 -6.28 -9.23 12.02
CA PRO A 22 -6.98 -8.55 10.94
C PRO A 22 -8.26 -7.89 11.46
N PRO A 23 -8.65 -6.73 10.92
CA PRO A 23 -9.88 -6.07 11.33
C PRO A 23 -11.10 -6.99 11.08
N PRO A 24 -12.20 -6.81 11.83
CA PRO A 24 -13.43 -7.55 11.56
C PRO A 24 -13.95 -7.21 10.17
N GLN A 25 -14.46 -8.22 9.46
CA GLN A 25 -15.00 -8.03 8.11
C GLN A 25 -16.24 -7.13 8.13
N PRO A 26 -16.27 -6.01 7.38
CA PRO A 26 -17.46 -5.19 7.25
C PRO A 26 -18.57 -5.91 6.45
N PRO A 27 -19.86 -5.62 6.69
CA PRO A 27 -20.95 -6.15 5.87
C PRO A 27 -20.78 -5.86 4.38
N ASN A 28 -21.27 -6.75 3.51
CA ASN A 28 -21.24 -6.61 2.05
C ASN A 28 -19.84 -6.41 1.42
N THR A 29 -18.79 -6.92 2.08
CA THR A 29 -17.43 -6.94 1.55
C THR A 29 -16.96 -8.34 1.17
N ALA A 30 -15.99 -8.41 0.27
CA ALA A 30 -15.14 -9.58 0.02
C ALA A 30 -13.74 -9.29 0.57
N GLN A 31 -13.00 -10.35 0.92
CA GLN A 31 -11.62 -10.24 1.36
C GLN A 31 -10.67 -10.47 0.18
N PHE A 32 -9.67 -9.61 0.04
CA PHE A 32 -8.47 -9.87 -0.74
C PHE A 32 -7.35 -10.29 0.20
N VAL A 33 -6.63 -11.36 -0.13
CA VAL A 33 -5.42 -11.80 0.56
C VAL A 33 -4.31 -11.86 -0.48
N ASN A 34 -3.24 -11.10 -0.27
CA ASN A 34 -2.10 -11.15 -1.17
C ASN A 34 -1.49 -12.55 -1.14
N SER A 35 -1.02 -13.02 -2.29
CA SER A 35 -0.42 -14.35 -2.41
C SER A 35 0.88 -14.25 -3.18
N LYS A 36 1.91 -14.92 -2.66
CA LYS A 36 3.17 -15.09 -3.39
C LYS A 36 3.03 -16.04 -4.58
N ALA A 37 2.00 -16.88 -4.57
CA ALA A 37 1.78 -17.86 -5.63
C ALA A 37 1.54 -17.14 -6.96
N ASN A 38 2.37 -17.46 -7.97
CA ASN A 38 2.31 -16.93 -9.32
C ASN A 38 2.80 -15.48 -9.51
N LEU A 39 3.44 -14.86 -8.51
CA LEU A 39 4.15 -13.60 -8.75
C LEU A 39 5.51 -13.86 -9.39
N ASP A 40 5.93 -12.95 -10.26
CA ASP A 40 7.26 -12.92 -10.86
C ASP A 40 7.86 -11.50 -10.82
N GLY A 41 9.10 -11.38 -11.30
CA GLY A 41 9.82 -10.11 -11.42
C GLY A 41 9.80 -9.28 -10.14
N LYS A 42 9.48 -7.99 -10.31
CA LYS A 42 9.48 -7.01 -9.21
C LYS A 42 8.39 -7.28 -8.17
N LEU A 43 7.23 -7.82 -8.55
CA LEU A 43 6.20 -8.16 -7.57
C LEU A 43 6.63 -9.33 -6.67
N ALA A 44 7.37 -10.31 -7.21
CA ALA A 44 7.95 -11.37 -6.40
C ALA A 44 9.08 -10.86 -5.48
N GLU A 45 9.90 -9.91 -5.96
CA GLU A 45 10.99 -9.28 -5.21
C GLU A 45 10.45 -8.47 -4.00
N TYR A 46 9.40 -7.66 -4.22
CA TYR A 46 8.82 -6.79 -3.20
C TYR A 46 7.55 -7.35 -2.56
N TYR A 47 7.41 -8.68 -2.54
CA TYR A 47 6.26 -9.33 -1.92
C TYR A 47 6.19 -9.03 -0.41
N SER A 48 4.99 -8.71 0.07
CA SER A 48 4.66 -8.66 1.49
C SER A 48 3.28 -9.28 1.73
N ASP A 49 3.10 -9.90 2.89
CA ASP A 49 1.80 -10.41 3.32
C ASP A 49 0.90 -9.23 3.70
N PHE A 50 -0.24 -9.10 3.02
CA PHE A 50 -1.28 -8.16 3.39
C PHE A 50 -2.65 -8.67 2.98
N SER A 51 -3.69 -8.11 3.60
CA SER A 51 -5.08 -8.35 3.21
C SER A 51 -5.90 -7.10 3.44
N PHE A 52 -7.02 -6.98 2.74
CA PHE A 52 -8.00 -5.94 2.95
C PHE A 52 -9.39 -6.41 2.52
N TYR A 53 -10.42 -5.72 2.99
CA TYR A 53 -11.79 -5.92 2.54
C TYR A 53 -12.16 -4.87 1.49
N TYR A 54 -12.93 -5.26 0.48
CA TYR A 54 -13.46 -4.37 -0.55
C TYR A 54 -14.96 -4.66 -0.79
N PRO A 55 -15.76 -3.70 -1.27
CA PRO A 55 -17.19 -3.94 -1.52
C PRO A 55 -17.42 -5.06 -2.53
N LYS A 56 -18.37 -5.96 -2.27
CA LYS A 56 -18.70 -7.08 -3.19
C LYS A 56 -19.19 -6.62 -4.57
N SER A 57 -19.68 -5.39 -4.67
CA SER A 57 -20.09 -4.79 -5.94
C SER A 57 -18.92 -4.39 -6.83
N TRP A 58 -17.70 -4.30 -6.29
CA TRP A 58 -16.51 -3.97 -7.06
C TRP A 58 -15.86 -5.22 -7.62
N LYS A 59 -15.13 -5.07 -8.73
CA LYS A 59 -14.52 -6.17 -9.46
C LYS A 59 -13.00 -6.16 -9.28
N LEU A 60 -12.47 -7.26 -8.77
CA LEU A 60 -11.03 -7.52 -8.80
C LEU A 60 -10.60 -7.80 -10.24
N ASP A 61 -9.52 -7.14 -10.67
CA ASP A 61 -8.92 -7.33 -11.98
C ASP A 61 -8.25 -8.71 -12.05
N PRO A 62 -8.66 -9.59 -12.98
CA PRO A 62 -8.13 -10.96 -13.06
C PRO A 62 -6.67 -11.02 -13.48
N VAL A 63 -6.08 -9.93 -13.99
CA VAL A 63 -4.65 -9.87 -14.36
C VAL A 63 -3.78 -9.19 -13.30
N ALA A 64 -4.34 -8.79 -12.15
CA ALA A 64 -3.55 -8.36 -11.00
C ALA A 64 -3.10 -9.57 -10.16
N GLY A 65 -1.91 -9.50 -9.56
CA GLY A 65 -1.41 -10.55 -8.67
C GLY A 65 -1.08 -11.89 -9.36
N VAL A 66 -0.80 -11.87 -10.67
CA VAL A 66 -0.38 -13.05 -11.46
C VAL A 66 0.94 -12.76 -12.20
N ALA A 67 1.48 -13.75 -12.91
CA ALA A 67 2.74 -13.61 -13.63
C ALA A 67 2.64 -12.51 -14.70
N GLY A 68 3.63 -11.62 -14.74
CA GLY A 68 3.65 -10.44 -15.61
C GLY A 68 2.78 -9.27 -15.15
N ALA A 69 2.12 -9.36 -13.99
CA ALA A 69 1.30 -8.27 -13.47
C ALA A 69 2.14 -7.06 -13.04
N LYS A 70 1.54 -5.87 -13.11
CA LYS A 70 2.15 -4.61 -12.63
C LYS A 70 1.79 -4.26 -11.18
N ASN A 71 0.73 -4.86 -10.66
CA ASN A 71 0.15 -4.55 -9.36
C ASN A 71 -0.21 -5.85 -8.65
N PHE A 72 -0.14 -5.85 -7.31
CA PHE A 72 -0.61 -6.96 -6.48
C PHE A 72 -2.13 -7.06 -6.53
N ALA A 73 -2.82 -5.91 -6.51
CA ALA A 73 -4.27 -5.84 -6.57
C ALA A 73 -4.70 -4.61 -7.38
N LYS A 74 -5.80 -4.76 -8.11
CA LYS A 74 -6.53 -3.67 -8.74
C LYS A 74 -8.01 -4.00 -8.65
N ILE A 75 -8.80 -3.15 -8.01
CA ILE A 75 -10.24 -3.33 -7.83
C ILE A 75 -10.93 -2.08 -8.34
N ASP A 76 -11.86 -2.29 -9.27
CA ASP A 76 -12.60 -1.21 -9.91
C ASP A 76 -14.09 -1.29 -9.55
N ARG A 77 -14.68 -0.14 -9.23
CA ARG A 77 -16.11 0.08 -9.36
C ARG A 77 -16.38 0.58 -10.77
N GLN A 78 -17.14 -0.19 -11.53
CA GLN A 78 -17.42 0.10 -12.92
C GLN A 78 -18.91 -0.08 -13.20
N ASP A 79 -19.68 1.00 -13.05
CA ASP A 79 -21.08 1.02 -13.45
C ASP A 79 -21.24 1.43 -14.95
N SER A 80 -20.17 1.85 -15.63
CA SER A 80 -20.11 2.21 -17.07
C SER A 80 -18.92 1.54 -17.78
N PRO A 81 -19.03 1.11 -19.05
CA PRO A 81 -17.96 0.40 -19.77
C PRO A 81 -16.69 1.23 -20.00
N ASP A 82 -16.79 2.56 -20.04
CA ASP A 82 -15.70 3.40 -20.56
C ASP A 82 -14.68 3.81 -19.49
N PHE A 83 -15.11 4.05 -18.24
CA PHE A 83 -14.23 4.47 -17.16
C PHE A 83 -14.71 3.94 -15.79
N PRO A 84 -13.80 3.50 -14.91
CA PRO A 84 -14.17 3.20 -13.53
C PRO A 84 -14.53 4.49 -12.81
N GLN A 85 -15.62 4.49 -12.03
CA GLN A 85 -15.93 5.62 -11.16
C GLN A 85 -14.97 5.70 -9.99
N GLU A 86 -14.59 4.54 -9.45
CA GLU A 86 -13.70 4.41 -8.30
C GLU A 86 -12.73 3.26 -8.58
N ARG A 87 -11.48 3.43 -8.17
CA ARG A 87 -10.41 2.44 -8.38
C ARG A 87 -9.49 2.41 -7.17
N PHE A 88 -9.17 1.21 -6.71
CA PHE A 88 -8.16 0.96 -5.70
C PHE A 88 -7.06 0.07 -6.28
N VAL A 89 -5.80 0.48 -6.14
CA VAL A 89 -4.64 -0.24 -6.67
C VAL A 89 -3.58 -0.37 -5.58
N VAL A 90 -3.00 -1.55 -5.45
CA VAL A 90 -1.87 -1.82 -4.55
C VAL A 90 -0.68 -2.31 -5.38
N SER A 91 0.44 -1.61 -5.25
CA SER A 91 1.73 -1.97 -5.88
C SER A 91 2.86 -1.80 -4.88
N TYR A 92 4.11 -1.83 -5.34
CA TYR A 92 5.29 -1.67 -4.51
C TYR A 92 5.93 -0.28 -4.67
N TYR A 93 6.73 0.07 -3.67
CA TYR A 93 7.65 1.20 -3.69
C TYR A 93 9.04 0.67 -3.31
N GLU A 94 10.08 1.08 -4.03
CA GLU A 94 11.46 0.69 -3.73
C GLU A 94 11.97 1.48 -2.51
N SER A 95 11.76 0.90 -1.33
CA SER A 95 12.11 1.47 -0.03
C SER A 95 13.59 1.25 0.32
N LYS A 96 14.18 2.17 1.08
CA LYS A 96 15.48 1.99 1.76
C LYS A 96 15.39 1.13 3.02
N GLY A 97 14.21 0.62 3.36
CA GLY A 97 13.98 -0.35 4.43
C GLY A 97 13.26 0.22 5.66
N THR A 98 13.19 1.54 5.84
CA THR A 98 12.41 2.20 6.91
C THR A 98 11.75 3.48 6.40
N LEU A 99 10.64 3.87 7.03
CA LEU A 99 9.94 5.13 6.69
C LEU A 99 10.90 6.32 6.80
N ASP A 100 11.61 6.47 7.92
CA ASP A 100 12.56 7.56 8.17
C ASP A 100 13.64 7.69 7.08
N ALA A 101 14.14 6.56 6.57
CA ALA A 101 15.15 6.57 5.51
C ALA A 101 14.58 7.05 4.16
N ASP A 102 13.29 6.83 3.95
CA ASP A 102 12.56 7.22 2.74
C ASP A 102 11.92 8.61 2.82
N MET A 103 11.76 9.19 4.02
CA MET A 103 11.09 10.48 4.24
C MET A 103 11.65 11.60 3.36
N SER A 104 12.96 11.63 3.11
CA SER A 104 13.57 12.65 2.24
C SER A 104 13.14 12.54 0.78
N ASN A 105 12.67 11.37 0.34
CA ASN A 105 12.27 11.11 -1.04
C ASN A 105 10.80 11.49 -1.31
N PHE A 106 9.93 11.38 -0.30
CA PHE A 106 8.48 11.54 -0.51
C PHE A 106 8.07 12.91 -1.08
N PRO A 107 8.62 14.06 -0.64
CA PRO A 107 8.24 15.35 -1.21
C PRO A 107 8.47 15.42 -2.72
N SER A 108 9.59 14.88 -3.21
CA SER A 108 9.90 14.84 -4.65
C SER A 108 8.98 13.89 -5.42
N LEU A 109 8.59 12.76 -4.81
CA LEU A 109 7.61 11.84 -5.38
C LEU A 109 6.23 12.50 -5.50
N VAL A 110 5.79 13.20 -4.45
CA VAL A 110 4.51 13.94 -4.46
C VAL A 110 4.52 15.04 -5.53
N GLU A 111 5.62 15.77 -5.67
CA GLU A 111 5.76 16.76 -6.75
C GLU A 111 5.70 16.13 -8.14
N THR A 112 6.38 14.99 -8.32
CA THR A 112 6.41 14.24 -9.58
C THR A 112 5.03 13.72 -9.96
N TYR A 113 4.36 13.01 -9.04
CA TYR A 113 3.02 12.48 -9.27
C TYR A 113 1.99 13.59 -9.42
N GLY A 114 2.04 14.61 -8.56
CA GLY A 114 1.16 15.76 -8.63
C GLY A 114 1.26 16.50 -9.95
N SER A 115 2.48 16.70 -10.47
CA SER A 115 2.72 17.33 -11.79
C SER A 115 2.16 16.49 -12.93
N ASN A 116 2.16 15.16 -12.82
CA ASN A 116 1.55 14.29 -13.82
C ASN A 116 0.02 14.31 -13.74
N PHE A 117 -0.56 14.31 -12.54
CA PHE A 117 -2.00 14.45 -12.35
C PHE A 117 -2.52 15.80 -12.84
N ALA A 118 -1.81 16.89 -12.58
CA ALA A 118 -2.17 18.24 -13.02
C ALA A 118 -2.25 18.39 -14.54
N LYS A 119 -1.55 17.56 -15.32
CA LYS A 119 -1.65 17.53 -16.79
C LYS A 119 -2.98 16.95 -17.28
N GLY A 120 -3.56 16.01 -16.52
CA GLY A 120 -4.75 15.26 -16.91
C GLY A 120 -6.05 15.69 -16.23
N LEU A 121 -5.94 16.31 -15.04
CA LEU A 121 -7.07 16.70 -14.21
C LEU A 121 -7.22 18.23 -14.17
N PRO A 122 -8.28 18.81 -14.77
CA PRO A 122 -8.61 20.21 -14.57
C PRO A 122 -8.83 20.53 -13.09
N ASN A 123 -8.53 21.77 -12.71
CA ASN A 123 -8.66 22.26 -11.33
C ASN A 123 -7.94 21.37 -10.31
N TYR A 124 -6.85 20.72 -10.73
CA TYR A 124 -6.00 19.95 -9.85
C TYR A 124 -5.50 20.82 -8.69
N LYS A 125 -5.62 20.31 -7.47
CA LYS A 125 -5.03 20.89 -6.28
C LYS A 125 -4.57 19.79 -5.33
N LYS A 126 -3.39 19.99 -4.74
CA LYS A 126 -2.97 19.20 -3.58
C LYS A 126 -3.81 19.64 -2.37
N VAL A 127 -4.37 18.67 -1.65
CA VAL A 127 -5.21 18.89 -0.47
C VAL A 127 -4.39 18.74 0.80
N SER A 128 -3.62 17.66 0.91
CA SER A 128 -2.78 17.38 2.07
C SER A 128 -1.60 16.49 1.71
N GLU A 129 -0.60 16.47 2.58
CA GLU A 129 0.58 15.63 2.48
C GLU A 129 1.19 15.46 3.88
N GLY A 130 1.67 14.26 4.22
CA GLY A 130 2.40 14.01 5.45
C GLY A 130 2.35 12.57 5.95
N GLU A 131 2.92 12.35 7.13
CA GLU A 131 2.88 11.07 7.83
C GLU A 131 1.45 10.66 8.19
N THR A 132 1.18 9.36 8.13
CA THR A 132 -0.10 8.73 8.47
C THR A 132 0.13 7.29 8.93
N LYS A 133 -0.96 6.51 9.03
CA LYS A 133 -0.88 5.06 9.27
C LYS A 133 -1.74 4.27 8.29
N VAL A 134 -1.27 3.08 7.94
CA VAL A 134 -2.06 2.04 7.27
C VAL A 134 -2.11 0.82 8.18
N GLY A 135 -3.25 0.62 8.83
CA GLY A 135 -3.34 -0.34 9.93
C GLY A 135 -2.34 0.02 11.05
N PRO A 136 -1.45 -0.89 11.46
CA PRO A 136 -0.44 -0.61 12.48
C PRO A 136 0.82 0.08 11.93
N TYR A 137 0.99 0.16 10.61
CA TYR A 137 2.24 0.59 9.99
C TYR A 137 2.27 2.10 9.81
N ASP A 138 3.41 2.71 10.10
CA ASP A 138 3.68 4.10 9.73
C ASP A 138 3.76 4.22 8.20
N ALA A 139 3.20 5.31 7.67
CA ALA A 139 3.08 5.53 6.25
C ALA A 139 3.17 7.03 5.92
N TYR A 140 3.24 7.34 4.63
CA TYR A 140 3.16 8.70 4.12
C TYR A 140 2.01 8.79 3.13
N GLU A 141 1.20 9.84 3.23
CA GLU A 141 0.02 10.06 2.39
C GLU A 141 0.11 11.41 1.70
N PHE A 142 -0.36 11.46 0.45
CA PHE A 142 -0.66 12.68 -0.26
C PHE A 142 -2.08 12.58 -0.83
N ARG A 143 -2.87 13.63 -0.64
CA ARG A 143 -4.24 13.75 -1.16
C ARG A 143 -4.33 14.89 -2.15
N PHE A 144 -5.14 14.72 -3.17
CA PHE A 144 -5.42 15.73 -4.18
C PHE A 144 -6.88 15.67 -4.61
N GLU A 145 -7.34 16.75 -5.21
CA GLU A 145 -8.63 16.87 -5.89
C GLU A 145 -8.39 17.36 -7.32
N GLY A 146 -9.29 17.01 -8.22
CA GLY A 146 -9.32 17.47 -9.61
C GLY A 146 -10.63 17.03 -10.26
N GLU A 147 -10.94 17.59 -11.42
CA GLU A 147 -12.17 17.28 -12.15
C GLU A 147 -11.98 16.10 -13.10
N ALA A 148 -12.93 15.19 -13.11
CA ALA A 148 -13.00 14.17 -14.15
C ALA A 148 -13.70 14.76 -15.39
N LYS A 149 -13.04 14.77 -16.54
CA LYS A 149 -13.68 15.12 -17.81
C LYS A 149 -14.48 13.92 -18.32
N ASN A 150 -15.67 14.18 -18.86
CA ASN A 150 -16.53 13.20 -19.57
C ASN A 150 -17.05 12.02 -18.73
N THR A 151 -17.35 12.22 -17.45
CA THR A 151 -17.98 11.18 -16.59
C THR A 151 -19.50 11.28 -16.53
N ALA A 152 -20.16 11.57 -17.67
CA ALA A 152 -21.62 11.58 -17.77
C ALA A 152 -22.19 10.16 -17.88
#